data_AF-A0A3D5K4D3-F1
#
_entry.id   AF-A0A3D5K4D3-F1
#
_cell.length_a   1.000
_cell.length_b   1.000
_cell.length_c   1.000
_cell.angle_alpha   90.00
_cell.angle_beta   90.00
_cell.angle_gamma   90.00
#
_symmetry.space_group_name_H-M   'P 1'
#
loop_
_entity.id
_entity.type
_entity.pdbx_description
1 polymer ?
#
loop_
_entity_poly.entity_id
_entity_poly.type
_entity_poly.pdbx_seq_one_letter_code
_entity_poly.pdbx_strand_id
1 'polypeptide(L)'
;MTPEPSADDRTSVEKLGDDLDECIDKSGIRRVHVLAWRDLEDPEAGGSELHLQEVTSRWANAGLEVCIRTSEVAGQPATIMRDGVEVVRRAGRHQV
;
A
#
# COMPACT_ATOMS: atom_id res chain seq x y z
N MET A 1 1.56 -18.11 39.15
CA MET A 1 2.72 -17.28 38.78
C MET A 1 2.72 -17.20 37.26
N THR A 2 2.12 -16.14 36.72
CA THR A 2 2.08 -15.91 35.28
C THR A 2 3.49 -15.50 34.84
N PRO A 3 4.07 -16.13 33.80
CA PRO A 3 5.42 -15.78 33.38
C PRO A 3 5.46 -14.32 32.91
N GLU A 4 6.54 -13.61 33.25
CA GLU A 4 6.77 -12.26 32.73
C GLU A 4 6.97 -12.32 31.20
N PRO A 5 6.44 -11.32 30.46
CA PRO A 5 6.62 -11.27 29.02
C PRO A 5 8.10 -11.20 28.66
N SER A 6 8.51 -12.09 27.74
CA SER A 6 9.86 -12.15 27.18
C SER A 6 10.19 -10.87 26.41
N ALA A 7 11.45 -10.41 26.50
CA ALA A 7 11.95 -9.23 25.80
C ALA A 7 11.93 -9.32 24.26
N ASP A 8 11.55 -10.47 23.69
CA ASP A 8 11.35 -10.66 22.25
C ASP A 8 9.88 -10.54 21.83
N ASP A 9 9.13 -9.66 22.49
CA ASP A 9 7.76 -9.34 22.11
C ASP A 9 7.77 -8.28 21.00
N ARG A 10 8.28 -8.63 19.81
CA ARG A 10 8.11 -7.80 18.60
C ARG A 10 6.64 -7.69 18.15
N THR A 11 5.75 -8.35 18.89
CA THR A 11 4.29 -8.40 18.70
C THR A 11 3.51 -7.61 19.73
N SER A 12 4.13 -7.04 20.78
CA SER A 12 3.52 -5.94 21.53
C SER A 12 3.62 -4.69 20.69
N VAL A 13 2.76 -4.67 19.68
CA VAL A 13 2.11 -3.44 19.31
C VAL A 13 1.36 -3.04 20.57
N GLU A 14 1.96 -2.18 21.42
CA GLU A 14 1.16 -1.27 22.22
C GLU A 14 0.07 -0.82 21.27
N LYS A 15 -1.20 -1.09 21.61
CA LYS A 15 -2.31 -0.63 20.79
C LYS A 15 -2.10 0.88 20.71
N LEU A 16 -1.49 1.32 19.62
CA LEU A 16 -1.59 2.65 19.08
C LEU A 16 -3.06 2.70 18.66
N GLY A 17 -3.92 2.81 19.67
CA GLY A 17 -5.23 3.35 19.48
C GLY A 17 -4.98 4.68 18.82
N ASP A 18 -5.63 4.82 17.68
CA ASP A 18 -6.05 6.10 17.13
C ASP A 18 -4.97 6.82 16.31
N ASP A 19 -5.20 7.18 15.06
CA ASP A 19 -6.11 6.68 14.04
C ASP A 19 -5.41 7.10 12.74
N LEU A 20 -5.53 6.34 11.65
CA LEU A 20 -4.95 6.81 10.37
C LEU A 20 -5.45 8.23 10.04
N ASP A 21 -6.67 8.54 10.44
CA ASP A 21 -7.30 9.86 10.37
C ASP A 21 -6.52 10.94 11.16
N GLU A 22 -6.04 10.65 12.37
CA GLU A 22 -5.24 11.59 13.16
C GLU A 22 -3.89 11.89 12.47
N CYS A 23 -3.27 10.86 11.88
CA CYS A 23 -2.03 11.03 11.11
C CYS A 23 -2.27 11.90 9.86
N ILE A 24 -3.39 11.68 9.17
CA ILE A 24 -3.81 12.48 8.01
C ILE A 24 -4.01 13.94 8.43
N ASP A 25 -4.75 14.18 9.50
CA ASP A 25 -5.06 15.53 9.97
C ASP A 25 -3.82 16.28 10.47
N LYS A 26 -2.96 15.62 11.26
CA LYS A 26 -1.72 16.23 11.76
C LYS A 26 -0.72 16.54 10.65
N SER A 27 -0.62 15.68 9.64
CA SER A 27 0.31 15.88 8.52
C SER A 27 -0.20 16.88 7.49
N GLY A 28 -1.51 17.05 7.37
CA GLY A 28 -2.15 17.81 6.29
C GLY A 28 -2.01 17.16 4.92
N ILE A 29 -1.50 15.93 4.84
CA ILE A 29 -1.32 15.20 3.58
C ILE A 29 -2.69 14.71 3.11
N ARG A 30 -3.01 14.97 1.83
CA ARG A 30 -4.24 14.50 1.18
C ARG A 30 -3.98 13.57 0.00
N ARG A 31 -2.77 13.57 -0.54
CA ARG A 31 -2.37 12.79 -1.72
C ARG A 31 -1.11 11.99 -1.46
N VAL A 32 -1.11 10.73 -1.88
CA VAL A 32 0.05 9.84 -1.78
C VAL A 32 0.28 9.16 -3.13
N HIS A 33 1.47 9.38 -3.70
CA HIS A 33 1.94 8.62 -4.85
C HIS A 33 2.91 7.54 -4.40
N VAL A 34 2.62 6.28 -4.75
CA VAL A 34 3.49 5.15 -4.47
C VAL A 34 4.11 4.66 -5.77
N LEU A 35 5.44 4.55 -5.77
CA LEU A 35 6.17 3.93 -6.88
C LEU A 35 6.47 2.48 -6.49
N ALA A 36 6.03 1.55 -7.32
CA ALA A 36 6.33 0.14 -7.18
C ALA A 36 6.77 -0.42 -8.52
N TRP A 37 7.57 -1.49 -8.51
CA TRP A 37 8.00 -2.09 -9.78
C TRP A 37 6.82 -2.82 -10.43
N ARG A 38 6.26 -3.84 -9.77
CA ARG A 38 5.21 -4.68 -10.36
C ARG A 38 3.83 -4.25 -9.90
N ASP A 39 2.87 -4.45 -10.79
CA ASP A 39 1.45 -4.44 -10.45
C ASP A 39 1.04 -5.77 -9.79
N LEU A 40 -0.06 -5.75 -9.05
CA LEU A 40 -0.65 -6.95 -8.45
C LEU A 40 -1.07 -8.02 -9.48
N GLU A 41 -1.44 -7.61 -10.70
CA GLU A 41 -1.80 -8.52 -11.80
C GLU A 41 -0.59 -8.96 -12.64
N ASP A 42 0.64 -8.57 -12.27
CA ASP A 42 1.85 -9.09 -12.88
C ASP A 42 1.99 -10.60 -12.57
N PRO A 43 2.32 -11.47 -13.54
CA PRO A 43 2.49 -12.90 -13.30
C PRO A 43 3.55 -13.27 -12.25
N GLU A 44 4.51 -12.37 -11.99
CA GLU A 44 5.55 -12.51 -10.97
C GLU A 44 5.27 -11.69 -9.70
N ALA A 45 4.05 -11.18 -9.53
CA ALA A 45 3.61 -10.55 -8.30
C ALA A 45 3.63 -11.55 -7.13
N GLY A 46 3.91 -11.05 -5.94
CA GLY A 46 3.97 -11.83 -4.71
C GLY A 46 3.56 -11.02 -3.48
N GLY A 47 4.15 -11.37 -2.34
CA GLY A 47 3.76 -10.79 -1.04
C GLY A 47 3.93 -9.28 -0.97
N SER A 48 4.89 -8.69 -1.68
CA SER A 48 5.10 -7.24 -1.73
C SER A 48 3.94 -6.50 -2.39
N GLU A 49 3.44 -7.01 -3.51
CA GLU A 49 2.37 -6.40 -4.27
C GLU A 49 1.03 -6.55 -3.52
N LEU A 50 0.81 -7.69 -2.86
CA LEU A 50 -0.33 -7.89 -1.96
C LEU A 50 -0.29 -6.94 -0.76
N HIS A 51 0.88 -6.79 -0.13
CA HIS A 51 1.06 -5.87 1.00
C HIS A 51 0.82 -4.42 0.60
N LEU A 52 1.35 -4.01 -0.56
CA LEU A 52 1.12 -2.68 -1.11
C LEU A 52 -0.37 -2.42 -1.33
N GLN A 53 -1.09 -3.38 -1.94
CA GLN A 53 -2.53 -3.27 -2.15
C GLN A 53 -3.26 -3.12 -0.81
N GLU A 54 -3.00 -3.99 0.16
CA GLU A 54 -3.67 -3.95 1.48
C GLU A 54 -3.47 -2.61 2.19
N VAL A 55 -2.25 -2.09 2.21
CA VAL A 55 -1.94 -0.82 2.89
C VAL A 55 -2.57 0.37 2.17
N THR A 56 -2.46 0.43 0.84
CA THR A 56 -2.99 1.56 0.06
C THR A 56 -4.51 1.58 0.00
N SER A 57 -5.16 0.43 -0.03
CA SER A 57 -6.64 0.34 0.10
C SER A 57 -7.11 0.91 1.43
N ARG A 58 -6.40 0.63 2.55
CA ARG A 58 -6.73 1.23 3.85
C ARG A 58 -6.56 2.75 3.84
N TRP A 59 -5.53 3.27 3.17
CA TRP A 59 -5.33 4.71 3.00
C TRP A 59 -6.43 5.37 2.18
N ALA A 60 -6.81 4.76 1.05
CA ALA A 60 -7.92 5.24 0.24
C ALA A 60 -9.23 5.24 1.02
N ASN A 61 -9.49 4.18 1.81
CA ASN A 61 -10.68 4.09 2.67
C ASN A 61 -10.70 5.15 3.79
N ALA A 62 -9.53 5.60 4.26
CA ALA A 62 -9.41 6.74 5.18
C ALA A 62 -9.50 8.11 4.49
N GLY A 63 -9.79 8.15 3.18
CA GLY A 63 -10.01 9.37 2.42
C GLY A 63 -8.76 10.02 1.83
N LEU A 64 -7.61 9.34 1.84
CA LEU A 64 -6.46 9.77 1.06
C LEU A 64 -6.67 9.51 -0.43
N GLU A 65 -6.26 10.46 -1.27
CA GLU A 65 -6.17 10.23 -2.71
C GLU A 65 -4.85 9.49 -2.99
N VAL A 66 -4.95 8.20 -3.31
CA VAL A 66 -3.79 7.33 -3.51
C VAL A 66 -3.65 6.94 -4.97
N CYS A 67 -2.44 7.09 -5.50
CA CYS A 67 -2.08 6.65 -6.84
C CYS A 67 -0.83 5.75 -6.77
N ILE A 68 -0.91 4.56 -7.33
CA ILE A 68 0.22 3.63 -7.47
C ILE A 68 0.70 3.66 -8.91
N ARG A 69 2.00 3.82 -9.11
CA ARG A 69 2.66 3.78 -10.42
C ARG A 69 3.49 2.50 -10.50
N THR A 70 3.20 1.66 -11.51
CA THR A 70 3.84 0.35 -11.74
C THR A 70 4.29 0.14 -13.18
N SER A 71 5.13 -0.85 -13.43
CA SER A 71 5.41 -1.29 -14.80
C SER A 71 4.17 -1.82 -15.53
N GLU A 72 4.24 -1.89 -16.85
CA GLU A 72 3.16 -2.43 -17.68
C GLU A 72 2.90 -3.91 -17.42
N VAL A 73 1.62 -4.29 -17.44
CA VAL A 73 1.18 -5.69 -17.45
C VAL A 73 0.61 -6.01 -18.82
N ALA A 74 1.17 -7.01 -19.49
CA ALA A 74 0.79 -7.36 -20.86
C ALA A 74 -0.71 -7.69 -20.97
N GLY A 75 -1.39 -7.06 -21.92
CA GLY A 75 -2.82 -7.28 -22.19
C GLY A 75 -3.77 -6.60 -21.21
N GLN A 76 -3.26 -5.85 -20.22
CA GLN A 76 -4.08 -5.18 -19.22
C GLN A 76 -4.20 -3.67 -19.48
N PRO A 77 -5.26 -3.00 -19.01
CA PRO A 77 -5.41 -1.55 -19.16
C PRO A 77 -4.28 -0.79 -18.46
N ALA A 78 -3.87 0.32 -19.08
CA ALA A 78 -2.76 1.14 -18.62
C ALA A 78 -3.10 2.01 -17.39
N THR A 79 -4.38 2.22 -17.10
CA THR A 79 -4.86 2.86 -15.88
C THR A 79 -6.11 2.12 -15.42
N ILE A 80 -6.20 1.81 -14.12
CA ILE A 80 -7.36 1.20 -13.49
C ILE A 80 -7.65 1.84 -12.13
N MET A 81 -8.86 1.65 -11.62
CA MET A 81 -9.18 1.88 -10.21
C MET A 81 -9.30 0.52 -9.53
N ARG A 82 -8.59 0.33 -8.41
CA ARG A 82 -8.62 -0.89 -7.61
C ARG A 82 -8.75 -0.52 -6.14
N ASP A 83 -9.85 -0.92 -5.49
CA ASP A 83 -10.12 -0.66 -4.07
C ASP A 83 -9.96 0.82 -3.65
N GLY A 84 -10.43 1.75 -4.49
CA GLY A 84 -10.32 3.18 -4.24
C GLY A 84 -8.97 3.80 -4.59
N VAL A 85 -8.00 3.00 -5.03
CA VAL A 85 -6.66 3.43 -5.44
C VAL A 85 -6.56 3.52 -6.96
N GLU A 86 -6.04 4.62 -7.49
CA GLU A 86 -5.69 4.70 -8.92
C GLU A 86 -4.38 3.94 -9.15
N VAL A 87 -4.36 3.07 -10.15
CA VAL A 87 -3.13 2.37 -10.55
C VAL A 87 -2.78 2.73 -11.98
N VAL A 88 -1.60 3.29 -12.17
CA VAL A 88 -1.06 3.75 -13.46
C VAL A 88 0.12 2.87 -13.88
N ARG A 89 -0.10 2.07 -14.91
CA ARG A 89 0.87 1.18 -15.54
C ARG A 89 1.47 1.85 -16.76
N ARG A 90 2.78 2.03 -16.77
CA ARG A 90 3.57 2.55 -17.90
C ARG A 90 5.00 2.05 -17.79
N ALA A 91 5.63 1.93 -18.95
CA ALA A 91 6.98 1.45 -19.14
C ALA A 91 7.10 -0.04 -18.75
N GLY A 92 7.59 -0.84 -19.69
CA GLY A 92 7.79 -2.27 -19.49
C GLY A 92 9.02 -2.55 -18.62
N ARG A 93 9.15 -3.80 -18.19
CA ARG A 93 10.39 -4.32 -17.59
C ARG A 93 11.55 -4.00 -18.55
N HIS A 94 12.46 -3.11 -18.14
CA HIS A 94 13.61 -2.60 -18.92
C HIS A 94 13.34 -1.51 -19.97
N GLN A 95 12.22 -0.78 -19.91
CA GLN A 95 12.03 0.41 -20.74
C GLN A 95 11.94 1.67 -19.87
N VAL A 96 12.56 2.76 -20.34
CA VAL A 96 12.56 4.08 -19.70
C VAL A 96 11.43 4.93 -20.26
#